data_AF-S2DCC5-F1
#
_entry.id   AF-S2DCC5-F1
#
_cell.length_a   1.000
_cell.length_b   1.000
_cell.length_c   1.000
_cell.angle_alpha   90.00
_cell.angle_beta   90.00
_cell.angle_gamma   90.00
#
_symmetry.space_group_name_H-M   'P 1'
#
loop_
_entity.id
_entity.type
_entity.pdbx_description
1 polymer ?
#
loop_
_entity_poly.entity_id
_entity_poly.type
_entity_poly.pdbx_seq_one_letter_code
_entity_poly.pdbx_strand_id
1 'polypeptide(L)'
;MLKLFQTLNRVAFIKATIAALAVVILVFIGSRNLQNFDAALIAYLFGTIFAVFGIAYRYSVWLQRPPTRLYWRRSMQFLFSKDFITYASRSVYLLFRNILFQRFIAYRSRTRWWGHFLLATGCLLSFAITVPLTFGWIHFTLEPGSYEIYNANFFGFKVGSFELGGLISILAFKALFLTSFPVIIGAVIMMKRRVKDGGVIATQSLEGDWLPLVLLIAISVTGLGIGYDYTFLDGRTHQFMAVTHAITVILFLIWMPFGKFFHIFQRLAQLGANLYKIEGKKRGMAVCPHTKEEFATQTHINDLKRVTKEVGFDFTLADGSSHLDLSPEGKRSALAKAHFEARQASGKFFG
;
A
#
# COMPACT_ATOMS: atom_id res chain seq x y z
N MET A 1 -14.94 -2.49 33.15
CA MET A 1 -14.83 -2.18 31.71
C MET A 1 -13.40 -2.47 31.25
N LEU A 2 -13.21 -3.37 30.29
CA LEU A 2 -11.88 -3.71 29.75
C LEU A 2 -11.18 -2.46 29.19
N LYS A 3 -9.90 -2.23 29.54
CA LYS A 3 -9.05 -1.11 29.04
C LYS A 3 -9.10 -0.96 27.52
N LEU A 4 -9.36 -2.04 26.79
CA LEU A 4 -9.54 -2.07 25.33
C LEU A 4 -10.60 -1.09 24.82
N PHE A 5 -11.72 -0.92 25.54
CA PHE A 5 -12.80 -0.02 25.13
C PHE A 5 -12.51 1.46 25.40
N GLN A 6 -11.51 1.75 26.25
CA GLN A 6 -11.10 3.12 26.55
C GLN A 6 -10.17 3.71 25.48
N THR A 7 -9.38 2.86 24.80
CA THR A 7 -8.43 3.27 23.76
C THR A 7 -8.96 3.09 22.32
N LEU A 8 -10.15 2.50 22.17
CA LEU A 8 -10.76 2.26 20.87
C LEU A 8 -11.17 3.57 20.18
N ASN A 9 -10.70 3.76 18.95
CA ASN A 9 -11.13 4.88 18.13
C ASN A 9 -12.49 4.58 17.47
N ARG A 10 -13.57 5.09 18.07
CA ARG A 10 -14.96 4.79 17.65
C ARG A 10 -15.23 5.14 16.19
N VAL A 11 -14.74 6.30 15.72
CA VAL A 11 -14.94 6.74 14.33
C VAL A 11 -14.23 5.79 13.35
N ALA A 12 -13.02 5.37 13.66
CA ALA A 12 -12.29 4.42 12.83
C ALA A 12 -12.95 3.03 12.84
N PHE A 13 -13.46 2.60 14.00
CA PHE A 13 -14.18 1.33 14.15
C PHE A 13 -15.45 1.29 13.29
N ILE A 14 -16.25 2.35 13.30
CA ILE A 14 -17.46 2.45 12.47
C ILE A 14 -17.10 2.36 10.98
N LYS A 15 -16.10 3.15 10.52
CA LYS A 15 -15.65 3.11 9.12
C LYS A 15 -15.13 1.74 8.71
N ALA A 16 -14.39 1.07 9.60
CA ALA A 16 -13.88 -0.28 9.35
C ALA A 16 -15.01 -1.32 9.26
N THR A 17 -16.01 -1.20 10.13
CA THR A 17 -17.20 -2.06 10.11
C THR A 17 -17.99 -1.87 8.82
N ILE A 18 -18.21 -0.62 8.40
CA ILE A 18 -18.87 -0.30 7.11
C ILE A 18 -18.07 -0.91 5.94
N ALA A 19 -16.75 -0.79 5.94
CA ALA A 19 -15.91 -1.37 4.89
C ALA A 19 -16.01 -2.91 4.85
N ALA A 20 -16.03 -3.57 6.01
CA ALA A 20 -16.21 -5.01 6.10
C ALA A 20 -17.60 -5.45 5.61
N LEU A 21 -18.67 -4.75 6.01
CA LEU A 21 -20.03 -5.01 5.53
C LEU A 21 -20.15 -4.77 4.02
N ALA A 22 -19.48 -3.75 3.48
CA ALA A 22 -19.44 -3.52 2.04
C ALA A 22 -18.81 -4.70 1.29
N VAL A 23 -17.76 -5.32 1.84
CA VAL A 23 -17.20 -6.56 1.25
C VAL A 23 -18.25 -7.68 1.25
N VAL A 24 -18.94 -7.92 2.36
CA VAL A 24 -20.00 -8.94 2.43
C VAL A 24 -21.09 -8.70 1.38
N ILE A 25 -21.53 -7.45 1.22
CA ILE A 25 -22.52 -7.06 0.20
C ILE A 25 -21.97 -7.31 -1.21
N LEU A 26 -20.72 -6.94 -1.48
CA LEU A 26 -20.07 -7.16 -2.78
C LEU A 26 -19.93 -8.65 -3.14
N VAL A 27 -19.70 -9.52 -2.15
CA VAL A 27 -19.72 -10.97 -2.35
C VAL A 27 -21.13 -11.44 -2.66
N PHE A 28 -22.13 -11.01 -1.90
CA PHE A 28 -23.52 -11.43 -2.10
C PHE A 28 -24.07 -11.04 -3.48
N ILE A 29 -23.82 -9.80 -3.92
CA ILE A 29 -24.16 -9.31 -5.26
C ILE A 29 -23.33 -10.05 -6.31
N GLY A 30 -22.02 -10.15 -6.08
CA GLY A 30 -21.05 -10.76 -6.97
C GLY A 30 -21.35 -12.20 -7.37
N SER A 31 -21.65 -13.00 -6.35
CA SER A 31 -21.95 -14.43 -6.47
C SER A 31 -23.40 -14.73 -6.87
N ARG A 32 -24.25 -13.72 -7.06
CA ARG A 32 -25.70 -13.84 -7.28
C ARG A 32 -26.38 -14.61 -6.15
N ASN A 33 -26.43 -14.02 -4.96
CA ASN A 33 -27.00 -14.62 -3.74
C ASN A 33 -26.30 -15.95 -3.37
N LEU A 34 -24.96 -15.98 -3.46
CA LEU A 34 -24.10 -17.13 -3.16
C LEU A 34 -24.24 -18.34 -4.09
N GLN A 35 -25.06 -18.26 -5.15
CA GLN A 35 -25.23 -19.37 -6.11
C GLN A 35 -23.92 -19.76 -6.80
N ASN A 36 -23.09 -18.78 -7.14
CA ASN A 36 -21.82 -18.99 -7.82
C ASN A 36 -20.61 -18.87 -6.87
N PHE A 37 -20.85 -18.94 -5.56
CA PHE A 37 -19.77 -18.86 -4.57
C PHE A 37 -19.12 -20.23 -4.39
N ASP A 38 -17.80 -20.29 -4.55
CA ASP A 38 -17.04 -21.49 -4.26
C ASP A 38 -16.80 -21.63 -2.74
N ALA A 39 -17.38 -22.66 -2.14
CA ALA A 39 -17.26 -22.95 -0.72
C ALA A 39 -15.80 -23.18 -0.27
N ALA A 40 -14.91 -23.64 -1.16
CA ALA A 40 -13.48 -23.78 -0.85
C ALA A 40 -12.80 -22.43 -0.56
N LEU A 41 -13.38 -21.32 -1.03
CA LEU A 41 -12.84 -19.98 -0.85
C LEU A 41 -13.30 -19.29 0.45
N ILE A 42 -14.13 -19.94 1.27
CA ILE A 42 -14.72 -19.32 2.47
C ILE A 42 -13.67 -18.84 3.48
N ALA A 43 -12.61 -19.61 3.68
CA ALA A 43 -11.54 -19.23 4.62
C ALA A 43 -10.76 -18.00 4.12
N TYR A 44 -10.56 -17.88 2.80
CA TYR A 44 -9.96 -16.71 2.16
C TYR A 44 -10.86 -15.48 2.25
N LEU A 45 -12.18 -15.67 2.17
CA LEU A 45 -13.15 -14.60 2.36
C LEU A 45 -13.07 -14.03 3.79
N PHE A 46 -13.04 -14.89 4.81
CA PHE A 46 -12.87 -14.43 6.21
C PHE A 46 -11.56 -13.66 6.40
N GLY A 47 -10.45 -14.18 5.85
CA GLY A 47 -9.17 -13.49 5.84
C GLY A 47 -9.24 -12.12 5.16
N THR A 48 -9.97 -12.03 4.04
CA THR A 48 -10.16 -10.78 3.27
C THR A 48 -11.00 -9.77 4.03
N ILE A 49 -12.11 -10.18 4.64
CA ILE A 49 -12.95 -9.32 5.48
C ILE A 49 -12.14 -8.76 6.66
N PHE A 50 -11.36 -9.62 7.33
CA PHE A 50 -10.50 -9.19 8.43
C PHE A 50 -9.43 -8.19 7.96
N ALA A 51 -8.76 -8.49 6.83
CA ALA A 51 -7.75 -7.60 6.26
C ALA A 51 -8.36 -6.24 5.94
N VAL A 52 -9.50 -6.20 5.24
CA VAL A 52 -10.20 -4.96 4.89
C VAL A 52 -10.61 -4.17 6.13
N PHE A 53 -11.15 -4.84 7.15
CA PHE A 53 -11.46 -4.21 8.43
C PHE A 53 -10.21 -3.57 9.06
N GLY A 54 -9.12 -4.34 9.21
CA GLY A 54 -7.88 -3.88 9.83
C GLY A 54 -7.23 -2.72 9.06
N ILE A 55 -7.23 -2.80 7.73
CA ILE A 55 -6.71 -1.76 6.84
C ILE A 55 -7.56 -0.50 7.00
N ALA A 56 -8.89 -0.60 6.90
CA ALA A 56 -9.79 0.54 7.01
C ALA A 56 -9.71 1.20 8.39
N TYR A 57 -9.63 0.42 9.46
CA TYR A 57 -9.45 0.93 10.82
C TYR A 57 -8.14 1.72 10.94
N ARG A 58 -7.01 1.08 10.60
CA ARG A 58 -5.69 1.70 10.74
C ARG A 58 -5.53 2.90 9.82
N TYR A 59 -6.07 2.84 8.61
CA TYR A 59 -6.08 3.96 7.66
C TYR A 59 -6.92 5.13 8.16
N SER A 60 -8.08 4.86 8.76
CA SER A 60 -8.89 5.92 9.37
C SER A 60 -8.18 6.56 10.57
N VAL A 61 -7.56 5.78 11.46
CA VAL A 61 -6.77 6.33 12.57
C VAL A 61 -5.60 7.16 12.04
N TRP A 62 -4.92 6.67 11.01
CA TRP A 62 -3.83 7.38 10.36
C TRP A 62 -4.29 8.72 9.76
N LEU A 63 -5.44 8.76 9.09
CA LEU A 63 -6.03 9.99 8.53
C LEU A 63 -6.51 10.99 9.57
N GLN A 64 -6.77 10.56 10.81
CA GLN A 64 -7.20 11.47 11.87
C GLN A 64 -6.04 12.31 12.44
N ARG A 65 -4.78 11.94 12.21
CA ARG A 65 -3.63 12.72 12.70
C ARG A 65 -3.56 14.09 11.99
N PRO A 66 -3.23 15.19 12.68
CA PRO A 66 -3.28 16.54 12.08
C PRO A 66 -2.54 16.67 10.73
N PRO A 67 -1.29 16.17 10.57
CA PRO A 67 -0.55 16.35 9.32
C PRO A 67 -1.20 15.58 8.15
N THR A 68 -1.61 14.35 8.37
CA THR A 68 -2.19 13.47 7.34
C THR A 68 -3.60 13.91 6.99
N ARG A 69 -4.39 14.35 7.97
CA ARG A 69 -5.72 14.95 7.79
C ARG A 69 -5.64 16.18 6.90
N LEU A 70 -4.66 17.05 7.13
CA LEU A 70 -4.45 18.25 6.32
C LEU A 70 -4.09 17.89 4.87
N TYR A 71 -3.12 17.00 4.66
CA TYR A 71 -2.77 16.55 3.31
C TYR A 71 -3.96 15.90 2.58
N TRP A 72 -4.73 15.07 3.27
CA TRP A 72 -5.94 14.46 2.72
C TRP A 72 -6.96 15.52 2.28
N ARG A 73 -7.28 16.48 3.16
CA ARG A 73 -8.22 17.57 2.86
C ARG A 73 -7.76 18.39 1.67
N ARG A 74 -6.49 18.80 1.63
CA ARG A 74 -5.90 19.54 0.50
C ARG A 74 -5.97 18.74 -0.80
N SER A 75 -5.65 17.45 -0.74
CA SER A 75 -5.69 16.57 -1.91
C SER A 75 -7.09 16.44 -2.47
N MET A 76 -8.11 16.26 -1.62
CA MET A 76 -9.51 16.22 -2.06
C MET A 76 -9.99 17.57 -2.59
N GLN A 77 -9.60 18.69 -1.95
CA GLN A 77 -9.92 20.04 -2.44
C GLN A 77 -9.37 20.29 -3.85
N PHE A 78 -8.15 19.85 -4.13
CA PHE A 78 -7.57 20.00 -5.47
C PHE A 78 -8.22 19.05 -6.47
N LEU A 79 -8.41 17.79 -6.10
CA LEU A 79 -9.03 16.81 -6.98
C LEU A 79 -10.42 17.28 -7.41
N PHE A 80 -11.26 17.74 -6.48
CA PHE A 80 -12.63 18.23 -6.75
C PHE A 80 -12.71 19.75 -6.98
N SER A 81 -11.63 20.37 -7.45
CA SER A 81 -11.65 21.80 -7.84
C SER A 81 -12.19 21.99 -9.26
N LYS A 82 -12.29 23.25 -9.71
CA LYS A 82 -12.66 23.59 -11.09
C LYS A 82 -11.73 22.95 -12.13
N ASP A 83 -10.48 22.67 -11.76
CA ASP A 83 -9.50 22.01 -12.62
C ASP A 83 -9.48 20.48 -12.45
N PHE A 84 -10.61 19.87 -12.06
CA PHE A 84 -10.75 18.42 -11.79
C PHE A 84 -10.09 17.57 -12.88
N ILE A 85 -10.35 17.86 -14.16
CA ILE A 85 -9.84 17.06 -15.29
C ILE A 85 -8.31 17.07 -15.33
N THR A 86 -7.68 18.23 -15.08
CA THR A 86 -6.23 18.36 -15.03
C THR A 86 -5.64 17.57 -13.85
N TYR A 87 -6.26 17.65 -12.68
CA TYR A 87 -5.80 16.90 -11.50
C TYR A 87 -6.05 15.40 -11.61
N ALA A 88 -7.16 14.99 -12.22
CA ALA A 88 -7.50 13.60 -12.46
C ALA A 88 -6.53 12.95 -13.47
N SER A 89 -6.33 13.58 -14.64
CA SER A 89 -5.35 13.10 -15.63
C SER A 89 -3.93 13.03 -15.06
N ARG A 90 -3.54 14.03 -14.25
CA ARG A 90 -2.24 14.01 -13.57
C ARG A 90 -2.15 12.91 -12.51
N SER A 91 -3.21 12.68 -11.75
CA SER A 91 -3.30 11.59 -10.77
C SER A 91 -3.12 10.23 -11.45
N VAL A 92 -3.79 10.01 -12.57
CA VAL A 92 -3.66 8.79 -13.38
C VAL A 92 -2.22 8.61 -13.86
N TYR A 93 -1.61 9.65 -14.44
CA TYR A 93 -0.21 9.61 -14.86
C TYR A 93 0.75 9.26 -13.70
N LEU A 94 0.55 9.88 -12.53
CA LEU A 94 1.35 9.61 -11.34
C LEU A 94 1.12 8.20 -10.78
N LEU A 95 -0.10 7.67 -10.89
CA LEU A 95 -0.43 6.30 -10.50
C LEU A 95 0.36 5.30 -11.34
N PHE A 96 0.31 5.41 -12.67
CA PHE A 96 1.09 4.54 -13.55
C PHE A 96 2.60 4.71 -13.32
N ARG A 97 3.11 5.94 -13.28
CA ARG A 97 4.55 6.19 -13.16
C ARG A 97 5.14 5.78 -11.80
N ASN A 98 4.46 6.07 -10.71
CA ASN A 98 5.02 5.95 -9.35
C ASN A 98 4.47 4.75 -8.57
N ILE A 99 3.28 4.26 -8.86
CA ILE A 99 2.68 3.12 -8.15
C ILE A 99 2.88 1.84 -8.96
N LEU A 100 2.53 1.85 -10.25
CA LEU A 100 2.63 0.66 -11.11
C LEU A 100 4.08 0.39 -11.53
N PHE A 101 4.73 1.34 -12.20
CA PHE A 101 6.12 1.21 -12.64
C PHE A 101 7.17 1.55 -11.58
N GLN A 102 6.76 2.22 -10.49
CA GLN A 102 7.62 2.51 -9.34
C GLN A 102 8.95 3.17 -9.71
N ARG A 103 8.93 4.05 -10.73
CA ARG A 103 10.13 4.59 -11.39
C ARG A 103 11.06 5.33 -10.43
N PHE A 104 10.52 5.88 -9.34
CA PHE A 104 11.30 6.54 -8.29
C PHE A 104 12.33 5.62 -7.61
N ILE A 105 12.11 4.29 -7.59
CA ILE A 105 13.08 3.33 -7.03
C ILE A 105 14.26 3.13 -7.97
N ALA A 106 14.01 3.14 -9.28
CA ALA A 106 15.04 2.94 -10.30
C ALA A 106 16.15 3.99 -10.23
N TYR A 107 15.81 5.24 -9.91
CA TYR A 107 16.79 6.32 -9.71
C TYR A 107 17.70 6.12 -8.48
N ARG A 108 17.31 5.29 -7.51
CA ARG A 108 18.10 4.99 -6.32
C ARG A 108 18.95 3.73 -6.48
N SER A 109 18.38 2.68 -7.08
CA SER A 109 19.08 1.42 -7.34
C SER A 109 18.28 0.54 -8.30
N ARG A 110 18.88 0.11 -9.41
CA ARG A 110 18.24 -0.78 -10.38
C ARG A 110 17.90 -2.15 -9.78
N THR A 111 18.78 -2.72 -8.95
CA THR A 111 18.55 -4.00 -8.27
C THR A 111 17.36 -3.91 -7.31
N ARG A 112 17.24 -2.80 -6.58
CA ARG A 112 16.09 -2.54 -5.70
C ARG A 112 14.80 -2.44 -6.51
N TRP A 113 14.87 -1.75 -7.64
CA TRP A 113 13.72 -1.58 -8.52
C TRP A 113 13.26 -2.92 -9.08
N TRP A 114 14.14 -3.73 -9.68
CA TRP A 114 13.76 -5.03 -10.23
C TRP A 114 13.14 -5.95 -9.17
N GLY A 115 13.78 -6.10 -8.01
CA GLY A 115 13.23 -6.98 -6.98
C GLY A 115 11.89 -6.49 -6.43
N HIS A 116 11.71 -5.18 -6.24
CA HIS A 116 10.44 -4.62 -5.78
C HIS A 116 9.35 -4.63 -6.87
N PHE A 117 9.72 -4.39 -8.13
CA PHE A 117 8.80 -4.41 -9.27
C PHE A 117 8.24 -5.81 -9.49
N LEU A 118 9.08 -6.84 -9.48
CA LEU A 118 8.66 -8.24 -9.60
C LEU A 118 7.77 -8.65 -8.43
N LEU A 119 8.17 -8.35 -7.19
CA LEU A 119 7.37 -8.59 -5.98
C LEU A 119 5.99 -7.94 -6.08
N ALA A 120 5.96 -6.63 -6.31
CA ALA A 120 4.73 -5.86 -6.31
C ALA A 120 3.81 -6.27 -7.46
N THR A 121 4.34 -6.43 -8.67
CA THR A 121 3.53 -6.82 -9.84
C THR A 121 2.98 -8.23 -9.67
N GLY A 122 3.80 -9.18 -9.22
CA GLY A 122 3.35 -10.54 -8.92
C GLY A 122 2.21 -10.53 -7.90
N CYS A 123 2.38 -9.86 -6.76
CA CYS A 123 1.34 -9.77 -5.74
C CYS A 123 0.07 -9.05 -6.24
N LEU A 124 0.21 -7.94 -6.98
CA LEU A 124 -0.93 -7.19 -7.52
C LEU A 124 -1.73 -8.02 -8.51
N LEU A 125 -1.05 -8.77 -9.40
CA LEU A 125 -1.70 -9.68 -10.33
C LEU A 125 -2.40 -10.82 -9.59
N SER A 126 -1.75 -11.43 -8.58
CA SER A 126 -2.38 -12.47 -7.77
C SER A 126 -3.65 -11.93 -7.10
N PHE A 127 -3.62 -10.75 -6.47
CA PHE A 127 -4.80 -10.14 -5.87
C PHE A 127 -5.88 -9.75 -6.88
N ALA A 128 -5.50 -9.31 -8.08
CA ALA A 128 -6.44 -9.00 -9.15
C ALA A 128 -7.21 -10.24 -9.64
N ILE A 129 -6.68 -11.45 -9.41
CA ILE A 129 -7.33 -12.72 -9.73
C ILE A 129 -8.06 -13.28 -8.50
N THR A 130 -7.40 -13.35 -7.35
CA THR A 130 -7.95 -14.02 -6.16
C THR A 130 -9.11 -13.26 -5.54
N VAL A 131 -9.14 -11.91 -5.60
CA VAL A 131 -10.27 -11.14 -5.05
C VAL A 131 -11.57 -11.41 -5.83
N PRO A 132 -11.61 -11.27 -7.18
CA PRO A 132 -12.80 -11.63 -7.94
C PRO A 132 -13.24 -13.09 -7.76
N LEU A 133 -12.30 -14.05 -7.70
CA LEU A 133 -12.62 -15.46 -7.44
C LEU A 133 -13.25 -15.63 -6.05
N THR A 134 -12.61 -15.07 -5.01
CA THR A 134 -13.10 -15.14 -3.62
C THR A 134 -14.46 -14.47 -3.46
N PHE A 135 -14.77 -13.47 -4.28
CA PHE A 135 -16.06 -12.77 -4.22
C PHE A 135 -17.14 -13.44 -5.08
N GLY A 136 -16.80 -14.52 -5.81
CA GLY A 136 -17.70 -15.17 -6.76
C GLY A 136 -18.00 -14.32 -8.00
N TRP A 137 -17.22 -13.26 -8.26
CA TRP A 137 -17.37 -12.40 -9.42
C TRP A 137 -16.95 -13.10 -10.69
N ILE A 138 -15.91 -13.94 -10.61
CA ILE A 138 -15.44 -14.77 -11.70
C ILE A 138 -15.60 -16.22 -11.28
N HIS A 139 -16.15 -17.04 -12.16
CA HIS A 139 -16.14 -18.50 -12.04
C HIS A 139 -16.16 -19.13 -13.43
N PHE A 140 -15.79 -20.40 -13.50
CA PHE A 140 -15.71 -21.16 -14.74
C PHE A 140 -16.66 -22.35 -14.68
N THR A 141 -17.42 -22.57 -15.75
CA THR A 141 -18.36 -23.68 -15.87
C THR A 141 -18.10 -24.45 -17.15
N LEU A 142 -18.19 -25.77 -17.10
CA LEU A 142 -18.16 -26.60 -18.30
C LEU A 142 -19.41 -26.35 -19.15
N GLU A 143 -19.25 -26.24 -20.47
CA GLU A 143 -20.37 -26.07 -21.39
C GLU A 143 -21.23 -27.36 -21.44
N PRO A 144 -22.56 -27.28 -21.33
CA PRO A 144 -23.42 -28.46 -21.37
C PRO A 144 -23.21 -29.27 -22.65
N GLY A 145 -22.86 -30.55 -22.52
CA GLY A 145 -22.63 -31.45 -23.64
C GLY A 145 -21.21 -31.41 -24.23
N SER A 146 -20.31 -30.57 -23.70
CA SER A 146 -18.88 -30.58 -24.05
C SER A 146 -18.03 -31.04 -22.87
N TYR A 147 -16.95 -31.76 -23.15
CA TYR A 147 -15.92 -32.10 -22.16
C TYR A 147 -14.69 -31.18 -22.24
N GLU A 148 -14.65 -30.30 -23.24
CA GLU A 148 -13.45 -29.54 -23.59
C GLU A 148 -13.67 -28.02 -23.51
N ILE A 149 -14.91 -27.54 -23.53
CA ILE A 149 -15.21 -26.10 -23.58
C ILE A 149 -15.61 -25.59 -22.20
N TYR A 150 -14.88 -24.59 -21.71
CA TYR A 150 -15.19 -23.86 -20.49
C TYR A 150 -15.76 -22.48 -20.82
N ASN A 151 -16.82 -22.10 -20.09
CA ASN A 151 -17.40 -20.77 -20.08
C ASN A 151 -16.80 -19.95 -18.94
N ALA A 152 -16.23 -18.79 -19.26
CA ALA A 152 -15.86 -17.78 -18.28
C ALA A 152 -17.09 -16.93 -17.96
N ASN A 153 -17.48 -16.89 -16.70
CA ASN A 153 -18.61 -16.10 -16.24
C ASN A 153 -18.12 -14.93 -15.39
N PHE A 154 -18.73 -13.76 -15.61
CA PHE A 154 -18.50 -12.55 -14.81
C PHE A 154 -19.84 -12.08 -14.23
N PHE A 155 -19.93 -11.96 -12.90
CA PHE A 155 -21.18 -11.71 -12.16
C PHE A 155 -22.31 -12.68 -12.59
N GLY A 156 -21.94 -13.93 -12.92
CA GLY A 156 -22.84 -14.97 -13.41
C GLY A 156 -23.46 -14.76 -14.79
N PHE A 157 -22.84 -13.92 -15.63
CA PHE A 157 -23.11 -13.83 -17.06
C PHE A 157 -21.92 -14.40 -17.84
N LYS A 158 -22.18 -15.23 -18.85
CA LYS A 158 -21.14 -15.74 -19.77
C LYS A 158 -20.53 -14.56 -20.52
N VAL A 159 -19.23 -14.33 -20.33
CA VAL A 159 -18.46 -13.28 -21.03
C VAL A 159 -17.57 -13.84 -22.14
N GLY A 160 -17.32 -15.14 -22.13
CA GLY A 160 -16.57 -15.83 -23.17
C GLY A 160 -16.52 -17.32 -22.94
N SER A 161 -16.02 -18.05 -23.94
CA SER A 161 -15.72 -19.48 -23.86
C SER A 161 -14.35 -19.76 -24.44
N PHE A 162 -13.72 -20.83 -23.98
CA PHE A 162 -12.44 -21.30 -24.49
C PHE A 162 -12.31 -22.81 -24.36
N GLU A 163 -11.59 -23.42 -25.30
CA GLU A 163 -11.27 -24.85 -25.30
C GLU A 163 -10.07 -25.17 -24.40
N LEU A 164 -10.12 -26.33 -23.75
CA LEU A 164 -9.02 -26.91 -23.02
C LEU A 164 -7.81 -27.17 -23.94
N GLY A 165 -6.60 -26.93 -23.42
CA GLY A 165 -5.36 -27.07 -24.19
C GLY A 165 -4.98 -25.83 -25.00
N GLY A 166 -5.91 -24.89 -25.21
CA GLY A 166 -5.62 -23.61 -25.85
C GLY A 166 -4.84 -22.64 -24.96
N LEU A 167 -4.18 -21.65 -25.58
CA LEU A 167 -3.40 -20.64 -24.85
C LEU A 167 -4.22 -19.87 -23.80
N ILE A 168 -5.49 -19.56 -24.10
CA ILE A 168 -6.40 -18.87 -23.18
C ILE A 168 -6.67 -19.73 -21.94
N SER A 169 -6.90 -21.04 -22.11
CA SER A 169 -7.12 -21.96 -20.99
C SER A 169 -5.90 -22.06 -20.08
N ILE A 170 -4.69 -22.12 -20.67
CA ILE A 170 -3.43 -22.14 -19.93
C ILE A 170 -3.27 -20.85 -19.13
N LEU A 171 -3.51 -19.70 -19.75
CA LEU A 171 -3.41 -18.42 -19.05
C LEU A 171 -4.47 -18.32 -17.95
N ALA A 172 -5.73 -18.70 -18.19
CA ALA A 172 -6.79 -18.63 -17.20
C ALA A 172 -6.53 -19.53 -15.98
N PHE A 173 -6.19 -20.80 -16.19
CA PHE A 173 -6.02 -21.78 -15.11
C PHE A 173 -4.63 -21.75 -14.47
N LYS A 174 -3.58 -21.31 -15.20
CA LYS A 174 -2.22 -21.19 -14.67
C LYS A 174 -1.82 -19.75 -14.32
N ALA A 175 -2.72 -18.76 -14.42
CA ALA A 175 -2.38 -17.36 -14.10
C ALA A 175 -1.75 -17.22 -12.70
N LEU A 176 -2.38 -17.79 -11.67
CA LEU A 176 -1.86 -17.73 -10.30
C LEU A 176 -0.51 -18.43 -10.17
N PHE A 177 -0.35 -19.59 -10.80
CA PHE A 177 0.93 -20.31 -10.89
C PHE A 177 2.02 -19.44 -11.51
N LEU A 178 1.72 -18.74 -12.61
CA LEU A 178 2.67 -17.85 -13.29
C LEU A 178 3.02 -16.63 -12.43
N THR A 179 2.08 -16.08 -11.66
CA THR A 179 2.35 -14.94 -10.77
C THR A 179 3.28 -15.28 -9.61
N SER A 180 3.41 -16.56 -9.23
CA SER A 180 4.33 -16.99 -8.16
C SER A 180 5.81 -16.80 -8.52
N PHE A 181 6.20 -16.96 -9.78
CA PHE A 181 7.60 -16.79 -10.20
C PHE A 181 8.16 -15.39 -9.95
N PRO A 182 7.55 -14.29 -10.42
CA PRO A 182 8.05 -12.95 -10.13
C PRO A 182 8.04 -12.63 -8.63
N VAL A 183 7.08 -13.15 -7.85
CA VAL A 183 7.08 -12.99 -6.39
C VAL A 183 8.31 -13.65 -5.77
N ILE A 184 8.60 -14.92 -6.10
CA ILE A 184 9.77 -15.64 -5.59
C ILE A 184 11.06 -14.94 -6.00
N ILE A 185 11.23 -14.64 -7.29
CA ILE A 185 12.45 -13.99 -7.80
C ILE A 185 12.66 -12.65 -7.10
N GLY A 186 11.61 -11.82 -7.01
CA GLY A 186 11.70 -10.53 -6.35
C GLY A 186 11.99 -10.65 -4.84
N ALA A 187 11.40 -11.62 -4.16
CA ALA A 187 11.65 -11.91 -2.75
C ALA A 187 13.10 -12.30 -2.52
N VAL A 188 13.64 -13.22 -3.32
CA VAL A 188 15.04 -13.67 -3.25
C VAL A 188 16.01 -12.51 -3.50
N ILE A 189 15.74 -11.64 -4.48
CA ILE A 189 16.56 -10.43 -4.70
C ILE A 189 16.55 -9.53 -3.44
N MET A 190 15.39 -9.33 -2.81
CA MET A 190 15.28 -8.51 -1.60
C MET A 190 15.95 -9.16 -0.39
N MET A 191 15.85 -10.47 -0.21
CA MET A 191 16.53 -11.24 0.84
C MET A 191 18.05 -11.21 0.65
N LYS A 192 18.55 -11.42 -0.58
CA LYS A 192 19.99 -11.31 -0.89
C LYS A 192 20.55 -9.95 -0.49
N ARG A 193 19.80 -8.88 -0.70
CA ARG A 193 20.22 -7.53 -0.28
C ARG A 193 20.27 -7.37 1.24
N ARG A 194 19.38 -8.02 1.99
CA ARG A 194 19.36 -7.99 3.47
C ARG A 194 20.54 -8.69 4.11
N VAL A 195 21.15 -9.63 3.41
CA VAL A 195 22.34 -10.35 3.88
C VAL A 195 23.64 -9.65 3.47
N LYS A 196 23.63 -8.87 2.38
CA LYS A 196 24.85 -8.27 1.80
C LYS A 196 25.05 -6.78 2.08
N ASP A 197 23.99 -6.02 2.29
CA ASP A 197 24.04 -4.55 2.40
C ASP A 197 24.20 -4.15 3.89
N GLY A 198 25.40 -3.69 4.27
CA GLY A 198 25.75 -3.39 5.68
C GLY A 198 24.79 -2.43 6.38
N GLY A 199 24.28 -1.42 5.67
CA GLY A 199 23.32 -0.47 6.25
C GLY A 199 21.95 -1.10 6.53
N VAL A 200 21.56 -2.10 5.73
CA VAL A 200 20.33 -2.87 5.97
C VAL A 200 20.53 -3.87 7.11
N ILE A 201 21.69 -4.51 7.18
CA ILE A 201 22.02 -5.45 8.24
C ILE A 201 21.93 -4.77 9.61
N ALA A 202 22.41 -3.53 9.73
CA ALA A 202 22.40 -2.77 10.98
C ALA A 202 20.99 -2.34 11.46
N THR A 203 19.99 -2.31 10.58
CA THR A 203 18.67 -1.70 10.89
C THR A 203 17.49 -2.64 10.70
N GLN A 204 17.71 -3.85 10.16
CA GLN A 204 16.63 -4.78 9.85
C GLN A 204 16.02 -5.43 11.10
N SER A 205 14.74 -5.75 11.01
CA SER A 205 14.00 -6.50 12.02
C SER A 205 13.41 -7.79 11.45
N LEU A 206 13.26 -8.83 12.27
CA LEU A 206 12.63 -10.08 11.83
C LEU A 206 11.18 -9.84 11.38
N GLU A 207 10.38 -9.18 12.22
CA GLU A 207 8.97 -8.90 11.96
C GLU A 207 8.78 -7.95 10.77
N GLY A 208 9.53 -6.85 10.73
CA GLY A 208 9.35 -5.81 9.72
C GLY A 208 9.96 -6.14 8.36
N ASP A 209 11.08 -6.87 8.31
CA ASP A 209 11.89 -6.98 7.09
C ASP A 209 12.00 -8.39 6.51
N TRP A 210 11.97 -9.43 7.35
CA TRP A 210 12.14 -10.83 6.92
C TRP A 210 10.81 -11.57 6.81
N LEU A 211 9.98 -11.51 7.85
CA LEU A 211 8.67 -12.15 7.89
C LEU A 211 7.81 -11.88 6.64
N PRO A 212 7.66 -10.63 6.13
CA PRO A 212 6.93 -10.39 4.88
C PRO A 212 7.52 -11.12 3.67
N LEU A 213 8.84 -11.25 3.56
CA LEU A 213 9.48 -11.92 2.42
C LEU A 213 9.32 -13.44 2.52
N VAL A 214 9.48 -13.99 3.73
CA VAL A 214 9.29 -15.42 3.99
C VAL A 214 7.83 -15.83 3.76
N LEU A 215 6.86 -15.04 4.23
CA LEU A 215 5.43 -15.31 4.00
C LEU A 215 5.08 -15.28 2.51
N LEU A 216 5.59 -14.31 1.74
CA LEU A 216 5.35 -14.26 0.30
C LEU A 216 5.95 -15.49 -0.42
N ILE A 217 7.16 -15.90 -0.04
CA ILE A 217 7.77 -17.13 -0.59
C ILE A 217 6.93 -18.35 -0.20
N ALA A 218 6.50 -18.48 1.06
CA ALA A 218 5.69 -19.61 1.52
C ALA A 218 4.38 -19.72 0.73
N ILE A 219 3.68 -18.60 0.52
CA ILE A 219 2.44 -18.55 -0.28
C ILE A 219 2.74 -18.95 -1.73
N SER A 220 3.77 -18.38 -2.34
CA SER A 220 4.10 -18.67 -3.74
C SER A 220 4.55 -20.12 -3.95
N VAL A 221 5.38 -20.67 -3.07
CA VAL A 221 5.88 -22.04 -3.15
C VAL A 221 4.75 -23.04 -2.92
N THR A 222 3.91 -22.83 -1.91
CA THR A 222 2.74 -23.70 -1.68
C THR A 222 1.74 -23.64 -2.83
N GLY A 223 1.53 -22.46 -3.42
CA GLY A 223 0.68 -22.30 -4.61
C GLY A 223 1.25 -22.98 -5.86
N LEU A 224 2.56 -22.90 -6.08
CA LEU A 224 3.24 -23.69 -7.12
C LEU A 224 3.11 -25.19 -6.85
N GLY A 225 3.19 -25.60 -5.59
CA GLY A 225 3.07 -26.98 -5.15
C GLY A 225 1.70 -27.58 -5.44
N ILE A 226 0.61 -26.81 -5.33
CA ILE A 226 -0.74 -27.25 -5.77
C ILE A 226 -0.72 -27.56 -7.28
N GLY A 227 -0.19 -26.65 -8.10
CA GLY A 227 -0.11 -26.85 -9.55
C GLY A 227 0.81 -28.03 -9.93
N TYR A 228 1.90 -28.21 -9.19
CA TYR A 228 2.82 -29.34 -9.37
C TYR A 228 2.15 -30.67 -9.04
N ASP A 229 1.45 -30.76 -7.91
CA ASP A 229 0.75 -31.97 -7.48
C ASP A 229 -0.32 -32.41 -8.49
N TYR A 230 -1.10 -31.46 -9.02
CA TYR A 230 -2.05 -31.76 -10.10
C TYR A 230 -1.40 -32.20 -11.41
N THR A 231 -0.23 -31.65 -11.75
CA THR A 231 0.41 -31.92 -13.05
C THR A 231 1.24 -33.21 -13.04
N PHE A 232 1.87 -33.55 -11.91
CA PHE A 232 2.87 -34.61 -11.84
C PHE A 232 2.57 -35.72 -10.83
N LEU A 233 1.70 -35.47 -9.85
CA LEU A 233 1.39 -36.43 -8.78
C LEU A 233 -0.07 -36.87 -8.78
N ASP A 234 -0.80 -36.59 -9.87
CA ASP A 234 -2.22 -36.91 -10.04
C ASP A 234 -3.11 -36.46 -8.87
N GLY A 235 -2.74 -35.37 -8.18
CA GLY A 235 -3.53 -34.82 -7.07
C GLY A 235 -3.37 -35.56 -5.73
N ARG A 236 -2.43 -36.50 -5.58
CA ARG A 236 -2.30 -37.36 -4.38
C ARG A 236 -2.08 -36.58 -3.09
N THR A 237 -1.38 -35.45 -3.14
CA THR A 237 -1.10 -34.61 -1.96
C THR A 237 -1.91 -33.31 -1.94
N HIS A 238 -2.90 -33.19 -2.83
CA HIS A 238 -3.60 -31.95 -3.12
C HIS A 238 -4.21 -31.34 -1.86
N GLN A 239 -4.90 -32.14 -1.04
CA GLN A 239 -5.56 -31.65 0.16
C GLN A 239 -4.57 -31.05 1.16
N PHE A 240 -3.43 -31.71 1.39
CA PHE A 240 -2.38 -31.21 2.28
C PHE A 240 -1.79 -29.89 1.75
N MET A 241 -1.50 -29.84 0.45
CA MET A 241 -0.94 -28.64 -0.18
C MET A 241 -1.92 -27.47 -0.20
N ALA A 242 -3.20 -27.72 -0.51
CA ALA A 242 -4.27 -26.74 -0.51
C ALA A 242 -4.51 -26.15 0.89
N VAL A 243 -4.57 -26.99 1.93
CA VAL A 243 -4.73 -26.53 3.32
C VAL A 243 -3.51 -25.72 3.77
N THR A 244 -2.30 -26.20 3.48
CA THR A 244 -1.06 -25.48 3.82
C THR A 244 -1.01 -24.12 3.12
N HIS A 245 -1.35 -24.07 1.83
CA HIS A 245 -1.45 -22.82 1.09
C HIS A 245 -2.49 -21.88 1.71
N ALA A 246 -3.70 -22.36 1.98
CA ALA A 246 -4.77 -21.59 2.60
C ALA A 246 -4.33 -20.97 3.93
N ILE A 247 -3.70 -21.74 4.82
CA ILE A 247 -3.19 -21.26 6.11
C ILE A 247 -2.17 -20.12 5.88
N THR A 248 -1.20 -20.30 4.98
CA THR A 248 -0.20 -19.25 4.72
C THR A 248 -0.81 -17.96 4.19
N VAL A 249 -1.82 -18.06 3.31
CA VAL A 249 -2.55 -16.90 2.78
C VAL A 249 -3.36 -16.21 3.86
N ILE A 250 -4.09 -16.95 4.70
CA ILE A 250 -4.91 -16.38 5.77
C ILE A 250 -4.03 -15.65 6.79
N LEU A 251 -2.93 -16.26 7.22
CA LEU A 251 -1.97 -15.62 8.13
C LEU A 251 -1.42 -14.32 7.54
N PHE A 252 -1.10 -14.32 6.24
CA PHE A 252 -0.67 -13.12 5.54
C PHE A 252 -1.75 -12.04 5.49
N LEU A 253 -3.01 -12.39 5.18
CA LEU A 253 -4.12 -11.44 5.16
C LEU A 253 -4.38 -10.82 6.54
N ILE A 254 -4.34 -11.63 7.60
CA ILE A 254 -4.49 -11.17 8.99
C ILE A 254 -3.33 -10.24 9.39
N TRP A 255 -2.11 -10.57 8.99
CA TRP A 255 -0.92 -9.79 9.33
C TRP A 255 -0.78 -8.50 8.51
N MET A 256 -1.25 -8.49 7.25
CA MET A 256 -1.14 -7.37 6.31
C MET A 256 -1.48 -5.97 6.90
N PRO A 257 -2.60 -5.76 7.62
CA PRO A 257 -2.93 -4.46 8.21
C PRO A 257 -1.96 -4.01 9.29
N PHE A 258 -1.26 -4.93 9.96
CA PHE A 258 -0.38 -4.63 11.10
C PHE A 258 1.09 -4.58 10.70
N GLY A 259 1.46 -5.35 9.69
CA GLY A 259 2.81 -5.45 9.17
C GLY A 259 3.25 -4.30 8.26
N LYS A 260 4.39 -4.55 7.59
CA LYS A 260 5.00 -3.61 6.64
C LYS A 260 4.10 -3.31 5.45
N PHE A 261 3.25 -4.24 5.00
CA PHE A 261 2.39 -4.06 3.82
C PHE A 261 1.34 -2.95 3.96
N PHE A 262 1.05 -2.46 5.17
CA PHE A 262 0.19 -1.31 5.35
C PHE A 262 0.65 -0.07 4.55
N HIS A 263 1.94 0.05 4.26
CA HIS A 263 2.48 1.12 3.43
C HIS A 263 1.89 1.15 2.01
N ILE A 264 1.39 0.02 1.47
CA ILE A 264 0.77 -0.05 0.14
C ILE A 264 -0.44 0.88 0.09
N PHE A 265 -1.29 0.86 1.12
CA PHE A 265 -2.48 1.71 1.20
C PHE A 265 -2.11 3.17 1.45
N GLN A 266 -1.09 3.44 2.26
CA GLN A 266 -0.56 4.79 2.47
C GLN A 266 0.05 5.38 1.20
N ARG A 267 0.61 4.54 0.31
CA ARG A 267 1.22 4.96 -0.94
C ARG A 267 0.24 5.68 -1.85
N LEU A 268 -1.03 5.29 -1.86
CA LEU A 268 -2.08 5.97 -2.64
C LEU A 268 -2.24 7.43 -2.23
N ALA A 269 -2.09 7.75 -0.93
CA ALA A 269 -2.14 9.13 -0.45
C ALA A 269 -0.95 9.98 -0.92
N GLN A 270 0.17 9.36 -1.34
CA GLN A 270 1.30 10.11 -1.91
C GLN A 270 0.96 10.73 -3.26
N LEU A 271 -0.06 10.24 -3.99
CA LEU A 271 -0.55 10.89 -5.20
C LEU A 271 -1.04 12.30 -4.86
N GLY A 272 -1.86 12.43 -3.82
CA GLY A 272 -2.34 13.71 -3.30
C GLY A 272 -1.21 14.63 -2.83
N ALA A 273 -0.20 14.09 -2.13
CA ALA A 273 0.97 14.87 -1.73
C ALA A 273 1.80 15.41 -2.93
N ASN A 274 1.83 14.70 -4.05
CA ASN A 274 2.47 15.20 -5.27
C ASN A 274 1.65 16.32 -5.92
N LEU A 275 0.32 16.17 -5.99
CA LEU A 275 -0.56 17.25 -6.45
C LEU A 275 -0.41 18.49 -5.59
N TYR A 276 -0.36 18.31 -4.26
CA TYR A 276 -0.12 19.38 -3.30
C TYR A 276 1.16 20.16 -3.59
N LYS A 277 2.26 19.47 -3.89
CA LYS A 277 3.54 20.13 -4.24
C LYS A 277 3.46 20.87 -5.57
N ILE A 278 2.79 20.30 -6.57
CA ILE A 278 2.64 20.94 -7.89
C ILE A 278 1.83 22.22 -7.76
N GLU A 279 0.68 22.13 -7.09
CA GLU A 279 -0.20 23.28 -6.89
C GLU A 279 0.43 24.34 -5.98
N GLY A 280 1.12 23.89 -4.92
CA GLY A 280 1.89 24.79 -4.07
C GLY A 280 2.94 25.59 -4.84
N LYS A 281 3.61 24.98 -5.84
CA LYS A 281 4.58 25.69 -6.69
C LYS A 281 3.91 26.72 -7.58
N LYS A 282 2.73 26.39 -8.15
CA LYS A 282 1.96 27.35 -8.97
C LYS A 282 1.53 28.58 -8.18
N ARG A 283 1.23 28.40 -6.89
CA ARG A 283 0.81 29.49 -5.98
C ARG A 283 1.95 30.33 -5.41
N GLY A 284 3.20 29.95 -5.69
CA GLY A 284 4.38 30.68 -5.23
C GLY A 284 5.16 29.99 -4.11
N MET A 285 6.43 30.35 -4.04
CA MET A 285 7.39 29.84 -3.08
C MET A 285 7.54 30.80 -1.89
N ALA A 286 7.78 30.24 -0.71
CA ALA A 286 8.24 30.97 0.45
C ALA A 286 9.72 31.32 0.28
N VAL A 287 10.07 32.57 0.57
CA VAL A 287 11.42 33.09 0.54
C VAL A 287 11.96 33.17 1.96
N CYS A 288 13.16 32.62 2.18
CA CYS A 288 13.78 32.63 3.49
C CYS A 288 14.19 34.06 3.88
N PRO A 289 13.77 34.57 5.06
CA PRO A 289 14.19 35.90 5.53
C PRO A 289 15.71 36.07 5.67
N HIS A 290 16.43 34.97 5.94
CA HIS A 290 17.88 34.96 6.14
C HIS A 290 18.66 34.83 4.82
N THR A 291 18.42 33.77 4.05
CA THR A 291 19.17 33.49 2.81
C THR A 291 18.63 34.26 1.60
N LYS A 292 17.42 34.82 1.69
CA LYS A 292 16.69 35.47 0.59
C LYS A 292 16.38 34.57 -0.61
N GLU A 293 16.53 33.26 -0.44
CA GLU A 293 16.25 32.26 -1.47
C GLU A 293 14.90 31.55 -1.25
N GLU A 294 14.29 31.11 -2.34
CA GLU A 294 13.11 30.26 -2.34
C GLU A 294 13.47 28.84 -1.85
N PHE A 295 12.70 28.28 -0.91
CA PHE A 295 13.04 26.96 -0.33
C PHE A 295 11.88 25.96 -0.25
N ALA A 296 10.65 26.41 -0.08
CA ALA A 296 9.46 25.57 -0.02
C ALA A 296 8.24 26.35 -0.53
N THR A 297 7.16 25.67 -0.89
CA THR A 297 5.94 26.36 -1.34
C THR A 297 5.32 27.15 -0.19
N GLN A 298 4.80 28.36 -0.42
CA GLN A 298 4.18 29.17 0.64
C GLN A 298 3.02 28.43 1.33
N THR A 299 2.25 27.68 0.54
CA THR A 299 1.16 26.83 1.05
C THR A 299 1.66 25.82 2.08
N HIS A 300 2.83 25.21 1.84
CA HIS A 300 3.45 24.26 2.77
C HIS A 300 3.86 24.90 4.09
N ILE A 301 4.47 26.09 4.04
CA ILE A 301 4.89 26.79 5.25
C ILE A 301 3.67 27.21 6.09
N ASN A 302 2.64 27.76 5.45
CA ASN A 302 1.40 28.16 6.13
C ASN A 302 0.69 26.95 6.77
N ASP A 303 0.59 25.85 6.04
CA ASP A 303 -0.01 24.62 6.55
C ASP A 303 0.84 24.00 7.67
N LEU A 304 2.17 24.07 7.56
CA LEU A 304 3.09 23.58 8.59
C LEU A 304 2.91 24.37 9.90
N LYS A 305 2.85 25.71 9.85
CA LYS A 305 2.58 26.56 11.02
C LYS A 305 1.27 26.20 11.71
N ARG A 306 0.23 25.92 10.92
CA ARG A 306 -1.08 25.49 11.44
C ARG A 306 -0.99 24.13 12.13
N VAL A 307 -0.36 23.16 11.48
CA VAL A 307 -0.23 21.79 11.99
C VAL A 307 0.63 21.76 13.25
N THR A 308 1.75 22.47 13.30
CA THR A 308 2.62 22.50 14.48
C THR A 308 1.90 23.08 15.69
N LYS A 309 1.09 24.14 15.51
CA LYS A 309 0.23 24.65 16.59
C LYS A 309 -0.80 23.61 17.04
N GLU A 310 -1.45 22.89 16.13
CA GLU A 310 -2.43 21.83 16.48
C GLU A 310 -1.78 20.67 17.25
N VAL A 311 -0.52 20.32 16.96
CA VAL A 311 0.20 19.27 17.72
C VAL A 311 0.90 19.79 18.97
N GLY A 312 0.73 21.07 19.35
CA GLY A 312 1.25 21.65 20.59
C GLY A 312 2.68 22.20 20.50
N PHE A 313 3.22 22.39 19.31
CA PHE A 313 4.51 23.06 19.09
C PHE A 313 4.31 24.48 18.58
N ASP A 314 4.64 25.47 19.41
CA ASP A 314 4.67 26.87 19.00
C ASP A 314 6.08 27.28 18.56
N PHE A 315 6.20 27.71 17.31
CA PHE A 315 7.44 28.21 16.71
C PHE A 315 7.38 29.71 16.43
N THR A 316 6.35 30.41 16.94
CA THR A 316 6.28 31.87 16.83
C THR A 316 7.31 32.53 17.72
N LEU A 317 7.96 33.54 17.15
CA LEU A 317 8.97 34.38 17.77
C LEU A 317 8.28 35.60 18.43
N ALA A 318 9.00 36.29 19.31
CA ALA A 318 8.49 37.47 20.01
C ALA A 318 8.10 38.63 19.07
N ASP A 319 8.72 38.70 17.89
CA ASP A 319 8.42 39.68 16.84
C ASP A 319 7.21 39.29 15.96
N GLY A 320 6.54 38.17 16.26
CA GLY A 320 5.42 37.63 15.49
C GLY A 320 5.82 36.84 14.25
N SER A 321 7.11 36.78 13.90
CA SER A 321 7.62 35.88 12.86
C SER A 321 7.67 34.44 13.38
N SER A 322 8.10 33.46 12.57
CA SER A 322 8.28 32.10 13.09
C SER A 322 9.55 31.45 12.58
N HIS A 323 10.09 30.51 13.37
CA HIS A 323 11.22 29.69 12.93
C HIS A 323 10.91 28.87 11.68
N LEU A 324 9.63 28.65 11.35
CA LEU A 324 9.22 27.91 10.15
C LEU A 324 9.36 28.72 8.86
N ASP A 325 9.58 30.03 8.95
CA ASP A 325 9.85 30.90 7.80
C ASP A 325 11.31 30.78 7.32
N LEU A 326 12.19 30.21 8.14
CA LEU A 326 13.58 29.98 7.79
C LEU A 326 13.75 28.69 6.97
N SER A 327 14.57 28.77 5.91
CA SER A 327 15.05 27.60 5.18
C SER A 327 15.85 26.67 6.11
N PRO A 328 16.06 25.39 5.74
CA PRO A 328 16.89 24.48 6.54
C PRO A 328 18.29 25.04 6.83
N GLU A 329 18.86 25.78 5.88
CA GLU A 329 20.12 26.51 6.08
C GLU A 329 19.94 27.69 7.01
N GLY A 330 18.92 28.53 6.80
CA GLY A 330 18.62 29.65 7.70
C GLY A 330 18.41 29.23 9.16
N LYS A 331 17.81 28.06 9.38
CA LYS A 331 17.66 27.46 10.72
C LYS A 331 19.02 27.07 11.32
N ARG A 332 19.91 26.44 10.54
CA ARG A 332 21.26 26.10 11.00
C ARG A 332 22.07 27.36 11.32
N SER A 333 21.98 28.38 10.48
CA SER A 333 22.66 29.68 10.72
C SER A 333 22.12 30.39 11.96
N ALA A 334 20.80 30.40 12.16
CA ALA A 334 20.18 30.97 13.36
C ALA A 334 20.64 30.24 14.64
N LEU A 335 20.68 28.90 14.60
CA LEU A 335 21.19 28.09 15.71
C LEU A 335 22.67 28.37 15.99
N ALA A 336 23.50 28.46 14.95
CA ALA A 336 24.91 28.77 15.09
C ALA A 336 25.14 30.16 15.71
N LYS A 337 24.35 31.17 15.31
CA LYS A 337 24.39 32.51 15.91
C LYS A 337 24.02 32.50 17.39
N ALA A 338 22.93 31.81 17.75
CA ALA A 338 22.53 31.67 19.15
C ALA A 338 23.61 30.98 20.01
N HIS A 339 24.27 29.94 19.47
CA HIS A 339 25.40 29.30 20.16
C HIS A 339 26.60 30.24 20.31
N PHE A 340 26.90 31.05 19.29
CA PHE A 340 27.98 32.02 19.35
C PHE A 340 27.71 33.10 20.41
N GLU A 341 26.49 33.65 20.44
CA GLU A 341 26.06 34.65 21.43
C GLU A 341 26.12 34.08 22.86
N ALA A 342 25.64 32.85 23.07
CA ALA A 342 25.70 32.21 24.38
C ALA A 342 27.15 32.00 24.87
N ARG A 343 28.07 31.64 23.96
CA ARG A 343 29.51 31.50 24.27
C ARG A 343 30.19 32.84 24.56
N GLN A 344 29.81 33.88 23.82
CA GLN A 344 30.30 35.22 24.07
C GLN A 344 29.85 35.70 25.47
N ALA A 345 28.59 35.44 25.84
CA ALA A 345 28.06 35.75 27.16
C ALA A 345 28.73 34.94 28.30
N SER A 346 29.15 33.71 28.04
CA SER A 346 29.86 32.88 29.03
C SER A 346 31.35 33.18 29.16
N GLY A 347 31.91 34.06 28.30
CA GLY A 347 33.34 34.42 28.31
C GLY A 347 34.29 33.29 27.90
N LYS A 348 33.77 32.16 27.39
CA LYS A 348 34.54 30.99 26.95
C LYS A 348 34.02 30.53 25.58
N PHE A 349 34.84 30.72 24.55
CA PHE A 349 34.49 30.33 23.18
C PHE A 349 34.66 28.83 22.91
N PHE A 350 35.51 28.16 23.69
CA PHE A 350 35.77 26.73 23.64
C PHE A 350 35.83 26.19 25.07
N GLY A 351 35.40 24.92 25.23
CA GLY A 351 35.55 24.17 26.47
C GLY A 351 37.01 23.92 26.77
#